data_AF-A0A933VVL5-F1
#
_entry.id   AF-A0A933VVL5-F1
#
_cell.length_a   1.000
_cell.length_b   1.000
_cell.length_c   1.000
_cell.angle_alpha   90.00
_cell.angle_beta   90.00
_cell.angle_gamma   90.00
#
_symmetry.space_group_name_H-M   'P 1'
#
loop_
_entity.id
_entity.type
_entity.pdbx_description
1 polymer ?
#
loop_
_entity_poly.entity_id
_entity_poly.type
_entity_poly.pdbx_seq_one_letter_code
_entity_poly.pdbx_strand_id
1 'polypeptide(L)'
;MREYVSVLSDNKGIALVAVTMVMVVAALLGGAMIAQTTQDVQLAERVYEDKRAIYLGESGKERGYYEIKNNADYVLGGALTALATNVTVQGGTYSLSGRELSAAPKVVELISTGTYDGTTRTVTVISEVIRENVNVWNNAIFGGGGQTGGVVNGNCAIHGSVHLLGENVGVGVNSIEALDLNGTALIHNNYVGMPAAMAAKLPALPTTVYGGQTVSTLDAKLRVKNGAVGVSGNSEIGEANNVFNTWKETMDGIYIEEDASDLRWTGNQVTDGVPDPAHVQSDNGTNALYDLADAVHLPLTSEPYGGEASYDAYFDVNGLVLGPQPPATSVTLTLDDTNSAATYISTVPIPPGGSKTVSGKSFTITDAKGNSFGYNGGVSPAQMTITGMVKVVGNVVVGKKGMTITYDGRGTIYASGVASTPDMNGDSDSLKGDLDVHSNLVPVGTFPTNDVLGLVAKDDMNLATGSGDSQLMMAGAFYGQDKVTSEKQNEIAGTFVGEYFDMGTNVPRIYQVPSLVDNLPPGLIGDDPIWVVTGFDERSWRVD
;
A
#
# COMPACT_ATOMS: atom_id res chain seq x y z
N MET A 1 -96.53 -55.69 6.10
CA MET A 1 -95.06 -55.56 6.21
C MET A 1 -94.28 -56.44 5.21
N ARG A 2 -94.91 -56.92 4.11
CA ARG A 2 -94.27 -57.73 3.05
C ARG A 2 -94.13 -56.99 1.71
N GLU A 3 -94.62 -55.75 1.60
CA GLU A 3 -94.57 -54.94 0.36
C GLU A 3 -93.44 -53.90 0.31
N TYR A 4 -92.75 -53.61 1.42
CA TYR A 4 -91.62 -52.65 1.42
C TYR A 4 -90.27 -53.27 1.02
N VAL A 5 -90.20 -54.60 0.83
CA VAL A 5 -88.96 -55.30 0.46
C VAL A 5 -88.79 -55.44 -1.06
N SER A 6 -89.86 -55.26 -1.84
CA SER A 6 -89.83 -55.40 -3.32
C SER A 6 -89.37 -54.13 -4.06
N VAL A 7 -89.49 -52.94 -3.45
CA VAL A 7 -88.95 -51.69 -4.04
C VAL A 7 -87.43 -51.56 -3.80
N LEU A 8 -86.87 -52.39 -2.90
CA LEU A 8 -85.43 -52.52 -2.67
C LEU A 8 -84.75 -53.57 -3.58
N SER A 9 -85.50 -54.36 -4.35
CA SER A 9 -84.92 -55.34 -5.29
C SER A 9 -84.68 -54.79 -6.70
N ASP A 10 -85.42 -53.77 -7.14
CA ASP A 10 -85.26 -53.19 -8.49
C ASP A 10 -84.32 -51.97 -8.56
N ASN A 11 -83.97 -51.35 -7.42
CA ASN A 11 -83.01 -50.23 -7.37
C ASN A 11 -81.55 -50.68 -7.19
N LYS A 12 -81.27 -51.99 -7.06
CA LYS A 12 -79.91 -52.52 -6.88
C LYS A 12 -79.03 -52.30 -8.12
N GLY A 13 -79.61 -52.25 -9.31
CA GLY A 13 -78.88 -51.98 -10.56
C GLY A 13 -78.39 -50.53 -10.64
N ILE A 14 -79.26 -49.55 -10.32
CA ILE A 14 -78.91 -48.12 -10.34
C ILE A 14 -77.91 -47.77 -9.22
N ALA A 15 -78.08 -48.34 -8.02
CA ALA A 15 -77.14 -48.14 -6.92
C ALA A 15 -75.74 -48.69 -7.25
N LEU A 16 -75.66 -49.84 -7.92
CA LEU A 16 -74.38 -50.41 -8.37
C LEU A 16 -73.71 -49.52 -9.41
N VAL A 17 -74.44 -49.03 -10.43
CA VAL A 17 -73.89 -48.13 -11.46
C VAL A 17 -73.42 -46.80 -10.84
N ALA A 18 -74.16 -46.23 -9.89
CA ALA A 18 -73.77 -45.01 -9.20
C ALA A 18 -72.49 -45.21 -8.36
N VAL A 19 -72.38 -46.32 -7.62
CA VAL A 19 -71.17 -46.66 -6.85
C VAL A 19 -69.99 -46.92 -7.77
N THR A 20 -70.18 -47.61 -8.90
CA THR A 20 -69.12 -47.82 -9.89
C THR A 20 -68.69 -46.51 -10.52
N MET A 21 -69.60 -45.60 -10.87
CA MET A 21 -69.24 -44.26 -11.37
C MET A 21 -68.44 -43.46 -10.35
N VAL A 22 -68.86 -43.45 -9.08
CA VAL A 22 -68.12 -42.76 -8.01
C VAL A 22 -66.73 -43.38 -7.82
N MET A 23 -66.60 -44.71 -7.85
CA MET A 23 -65.29 -45.37 -7.77
C MET A 23 -64.41 -45.10 -8.98
N VAL A 24 -64.97 -45.02 -10.19
CA VAL A 24 -64.22 -44.66 -11.42
C VAL A 24 -63.75 -43.21 -11.34
N VAL A 25 -64.62 -42.28 -10.94
CA VAL A 25 -64.24 -40.87 -10.76
C VAL A 25 -63.18 -40.72 -9.66
N ALA A 26 -63.31 -41.42 -8.54
CA ALA A 26 -62.32 -41.42 -7.47
C ALA A 26 -60.98 -42.02 -7.92
N ALA A 27 -60.99 -43.09 -8.72
CA ALA A 27 -59.79 -43.68 -9.29
C ALA A 27 -59.10 -42.74 -10.30
N LEU A 28 -59.87 -42.04 -11.14
CA LEU A 28 -59.35 -41.05 -12.08
C LEU A 28 -58.75 -39.84 -11.36
N LEU A 29 -59.41 -39.33 -10.31
CA LEU A 29 -58.90 -38.24 -9.48
C LEU A 29 -57.64 -38.67 -8.71
N GLY A 30 -57.63 -39.87 -8.13
CA GLY A 30 -56.45 -40.42 -7.45
C GLY A 30 -55.27 -40.62 -8.41
N GLY A 31 -55.51 -41.12 -9.62
CA GLY A 31 -54.50 -41.24 -10.67
C GLY A 31 -53.94 -39.88 -11.11
N ALA A 32 -54.80 -38.86 -11.27
CA ALA A 32 -54.37 -37.51 -11.61
C ALA A 32 -53.51 -36.87 -10.50
N MET A 33 -53.87 -37.05 -9.23
CA MET A 33 -53.07 -36.54 -8.10
C MET A 33 -51.69 -37.20 -8.02
N ILE A 34 -51.59 -38.52 -8.24
CA ILE A 34 -50.31 -39.24 -8.25
C ILE A 34 -49.44 -38.78 -9.43
N ALA A 35 -50.05 -38.57 -10.60
CA ALA A 35 -49.35 -38.07 -11.78
C ALA A 35 -48.80 -36.65 -11.53
N GLN A 36 -49.61 -35.76 -10.96
CA GLN A 36 -49.19 -34.40 -10.60
C GLN A 36 -48.07 -34.44 -9.54
N THR A 37 -48.21 -35.26 -8.49
CA THR A 37 -47.18 -35.39 -7.45
C THR A 37 -45.85 -35.90 -8.03
N THR A 38 -45.89 -36.87 -8.94
CA THR A 38 -44.68 -37.38 -9.61
C THR A 38 -44.01 -36.29 -10.45
N GLN A 39 -44.78 -35.47 -11.16
CA GLN A 39 -44.26 -34.34 -11.93
C GLN A 39 -43.62 -33.28 -11.03
N ASP A 40 -44.28 -32.95 -9.91
CA ASP A 40 -43.76 -31.96 -8.95
C ASP A 40 -42.46 -32.45 -8.29
N VAL A 41 -42.37 -33.74 -7.95
CA VAL A 41 -41.13 -34.33 -7.41
C VAL A 41 -40.00 -34.29 -8.44
N GLN A 42 -40.26 -34.68 -9.70
CA GLN A 42 -39.25 -34.62 -10.77
C GLN A 42 -38.81 -33.18 -11.08
N LEU A 43 -39.73 -32.23 -11.03
CA LEU A 43 -39.40 -30.82 -11.20
C LEU A 43 -38.55 -30.31 -10.03
N ALA A 44 -38.91 -30.67 -8.80
CA ALA A 44 -38.14 -30.30 -7.61
C ALA A 44 -36.72 -30.89 -7.64
N GLU A 45 -36.57 -32.14 -8.06
CA GLU A 45 -35.28 -32.81 -8.21
C GLU A 45 -34.40 -32.12 -9.26
N ARG A 46 -34.95 -31.81 -10.45
CA ARG A 46 -34.21 -31.05 -11.48
C ARG A 46 -33.80 -29.67 -11.01
N VAL A 47 -34.70 -28.93 -10.35
CA VAL A 47 -34.37 -27.60 -9.79
C VAL A 47 -33.27 -27.71 -8.73
N TYR A 48 -33.26 -28.80 -7.97
CA TYR A 48 -32.23 -29.05 -6.96
C TYR A 48 -30.87 -29.38 -7.59
N GLU A 49 -30.84 -30.26 -8.59
CA GLU A 49 -29.63 -30.59 -9.36
C GLU A 49 -29.06 -29.37 -10.09
N ASP A 50 -29.92 -28.56 -10.73
CA ASP A 50 -29.52 -27.33 -11.41
C ASP A 50 -28.84 -26.35 -10.45
N LYS A 51 -29.43 -26.13 -9.26
CA LYS A 51 -28.83 -25.27 -8.24
C LYS A 51 -27.46 -25.80 -7.81
N ARG A 52 -27.34 -27.11 -7.59
CA ARG A 52 -26.05 -27.73 -7.21
C ARG A 52 -24.99 -27.57 -8.31
N ALA A 53 -25.35 -27.75 -9.58
CA ALA A 53 -24.44 -27.52 -10.70
C ALA A 53 -23.99 -26.06 -10.79
N ILE A 54 -24.89 -25.09 -10.55
CA ILE A 54 -24.55 -23.65 -10.49
C ILE A 54 -23.57 -23.37 -9.35
N TYR A 55 -23.83 -23.88 -8.14
CA TYR A 55 -22.92 -23.69 -7.00
C TYR A 55 -21.51 -24.26 -7.25
N LEU A 56 -21.41 -25.38 -7.98
CA LEU A 56 -20.13 -25.93 -8.42
C LEU A 56 -19.43 -25.00 -9.44
N GLY A 57 -20.20 -24.43 -10.37
CA GLY A 57 -19.71 -23.41 -11.29
C GLY A 57 -19.20 -22.16 -10.56
N GLU A 58 -19.95 -21.65 -9.58
CA GLU A 58 -19.53 -20.51 -8.75
C GLU A 58 -18.27 -20.83 -7.93
N SER A 59 -18.15 -22.05 -7.39
CA SER A 59 -16.94 -22.49 -6.69
C SER A 59 -15.71 -22.43 -7.59
N GLY A 60 -15.86 -22.85 -8.86
CA GLY A 60 -14.79 -22.72 -9.84
C GLY A 60 -14.46 -21.26 -10.17
N LYS A 61 -15.46 -20.38 -10.26
CA LYS A 61 -15.24 -18.92 -10.42
C LYS A 61 -14.40 -18.35 -9.27
N GLU A 62 -14.77 -18.63 -8.03
CA GLU A 62 -14.02 -18.16 -6.85
C GLU A 62 -12.58 -18.69 -6.83
N ARG A 63 -12.38 -19.95 -7.25
CA ARG A 63 -11.02 -20.48 -7.46
C ARG A 63 -10.27 -19.67 -8.53
N GLY A 64 -10.92 -19.26 -9.61
CA GLY A 64 -10.31 -18.43 -10.64
C GLY A 64 -9.84 -17.07 -10.13
N TYR A 65 -10.64 -16.39 -9.30
CA TYR A 65 -10.20 -15.17 -8.63
C TYR A 65 -9.01 -15.40 -7.72
N TYR A 66 -9.01 -16.49 -6.94
CA TYR A 66 -7.87 -16.86 -6.11
C TYR A 66 -6.59 -17.08 -6.93
N GLU A 67 -6.67 -17.78 -8.06
CA GLU A 67 -5.52 -18.02 -8.95
C GLU A 67 -4.98 -16.72 -9.56
N ILE A 68 -5.87 -15.83 -10.04
CA ILE A 68 -5.47 -14.53 -10.58
C ILE A 68 -4.85 -13.64 -9.49
N LYS A 69 -5.38 -13.69 -8.27
CA LYS A 69 -4.86 -12.90 -7.14
C LYS A 69 -3.45 -13.34 -6.74
N ASN A 70 -3.17 -14.65 -6.71
CA ASN A 70 -1.91 -15.19 -6.19
C ASN A 70 -0.81 -15.38 -7.25
N ASN A 71 -1.09 -15.09 -8.52
CA ASN A 71 -0.12 -15.27 -9.57
C ASN A 71 -0.19 -14.08 -10.54
N ALA A 72 0.71 -13.12 -10.30
CA ALA A 72 0.86 -11.89 -11.10
C ALA A 72 1.12 -12.19 -12.58
N ASP A 73 1.68 -13.37 -12.88
CA ASP A 73 1.98 -13.87 -14.23
C ASP A 73 0.83 -14.66 -14.87
N TYR A 74 -0.41 -14.59 -14.36
CA TYR A 74 -1.58 -14.94 -15.16
C TYR A 74 -1.81 -13.92 -16.29
N VAL A 75 -0.84 -13.90 -17.21
CA VAL A 75 -0.90 -13.37 -18.57
C VAL A 75 -1.83 -14.30 -19.33
N LEU A 76 -3.14 -14.06 -19.20
CA LEU A 76 -4.14 -14.70 -20.05
C LEU A 76 -4.01 -14.12 -21.46
N GLY A 77 -2.99 -14.57 -22.21
CA GLY A 77 -2.65 -14.11 -23.57
C GLY A 77 -3.74 -14.40 -24.61
N GLY A 78 -4.87 -13.71 -24.53
CA GLY A 78 -6.02 -13.71 -25.44
C GLY A 78 -6.80 -15.04 -25.56
N ALA A 79 -6.22 -16.16 -25.16
CA ALA A 79 -6.84 -17.49 -25.26
C ALA A 79 -7.49 -17.93 -23.93
N LEU A 80 -8.52 -18.78 -24.04
CA LEU A 80 -9.01 -19.53 -22.89
C LEU A 80 -7.91 -20.49 -22.40
N THR A 81 -7.25 -20.14 -21.30
CA THR A 81 -6.33 -21.05 -20.61
C THR A 81 -7.16 -21.91 -19.65
N ALA A 82 -6.96 -23.23 -19.69
CA ALA A 82 -7.54 -24.12 -18.68
C ALA A 82 -6.84 -23.88 -17.33
N LEU A 83 -7.54 -23.23 -16.40
CA LEU A 83 -7.05 -22.91 -15.06
C LEU A 83 -7.21 -24.13 -14.14
N ALA A 84 -8.29 -24.90 -14.34
CA ALA A 84 -8.51 -26.16 -13.64
C ALA A 84 -9.43 -27.07 -14.48
N THR A 85 -9.20 -28.38 -14.46
CA THR A 85 -10.00 -29.35 -15.22
C THR A 85 -10.49 -30.46 -14.30
N ASN A 86 -11.81 -30.73 -14.31
CA ASN A 86 -12.45 -31.81 -13.56
C ASN A 86 -12.06 -31.86 -12.07
N VAL A 87 -12.06 -30.70 -11.40
CA VAL A 87 -11.81 -30.64 -9.97
C VAL A 87 -13.01 -31.22 -9.24
N THR A 88 -12.78 -32.28 -8.47
CA THR A 88 -13.81 -32.92 -7.66
C THR A 88 -13.93 -32.22 -6.32
N VAL A 89 -15.14 -31.78 -6.01
CA VAL A 89 -15.56 -31.24 -4.72
C VAL A 89 -16.78 -32.02 -4.24
N GLN A 90 -17.10 -31.96 -2.94
CA GLN A 90 -18.07 -32.86 -2.34
C GLN A 90 -19.45 -32.77 -3.04
N GLY A 91 -19.77 -33.76 -3.87
CA GLY A 91 -21.03 -33.85 -4.61
C GLY A 91 -20.93 -33.70 -6.14
N GLY A 92 -19.82 -33.22 -6.71
CA GLY A 92 -19.71 -33.08 -8.17
C GLY A 92 -18.34 -32.61 -8.64
N THR A 93 -18.27 -32.14 -9.88
CA THR A 93 -17.03 -31.62 -10.48
C THR A 93 -17.23 -30.22 -11.02
N TYR A 94 -16.14 -29.46 -11.14
CA TYR A 94 -16.12 -28.26 -11.97
C TYR A 94 -14.88 -28.21 -12.87
N SER A 95 -14.97 -27.47 -13.97
CA SER A 95 -13.82 -27.09 -14.80
C SER A 95 -13.83 -25.57 -14.98
N LEU A 96 -12.65 -24.97 -14.94
CA LEU A 96 -12.45 -23.53 -14.98
C LEU A 96 -11.50 -23.17 -16.12
N SER A 97 -11.88 -22.15 -16.87
CA SER A 97 -11.06 -21.53 -17.88
C SER A 97 -11.20 -20.01 -17.83
N GLY A 98 -10.22 -19.28 -18.33
CA GLY A 98 -10.29 -17.83 -18.38
C GLY A 98 -9.51 -17.24 -19.54
N ARG A 99 -9.86 -16.02 -19.94
CA ARG A 99 -9.12 -15.22 -20.94
C ARG A 99 -9.12 -13.75 -20.59
N GLU A 100 -8.14 -13.01 -21.08
CA GLU A 100 -8.12 -11.56 -21.02
C GLU A 100 -8.98 -10.96 -22.13
N LEU A 101 -9.82 -10.00 -21.77
CA LEU A 101 -10.60 -9.21 -22.71
C LEU A 101 -9.96 -7.83 -22.98
N SER A 102 -9.24 -7.29 -22.00
CA SER A 102 -8.56 -5.99 -22.08
C SER A 102 -7.37 -5.92 -21.13
N ALA A 103 -6.31 -5.21 -21.53
CA ALA A 103 -5.10 -5.00 -20.74
C ALA A 103 -5.11 -3.73 -19.88
N ALA A 104 -5.85 -2.69 -20.31
CA ALA A 104 -5.96 -1.40 -19.61
C ALA A 104 -7.34 -0.73 -19.85
N PRO A 105 -8.27 -0.77 -18.88
CA PRO A 105 -8.19 -1.49 -17.62
C PRO A 105 -8.09 -3.01 -17.84
N LYS A 106 -7.52 -3.73 -16.87
CA LYS A 106 -7.35 -5.18 -16.96
C LYS A 106 -8.72 -5.84 -16.77
N VAL A 107 -9.27 -6.45 -17.81
CA VAL A 107 -10.57 -7.13 -17.78
C VAL A 107 -10.40 -8.59 -18.15
N VAL A 108 -10.95 -9.47 -17.33
CA VAL A 108 -10.89 -10.92 -17.51
C VAL A 108 -12.29 -11.52 -17.65
N GLU A 109 -12.40 -12.58 -18.44
CA GLU A 109 -13.56 -13.44 -18.49
C GLU A 109 -13.20 -14.79 -17.85
N LEU A 110 -13.98 -15.21 -16.86
CA LEU A 110 -13.90 -16.53 -16.24
C LEU A 110 -15.12 -17.35 -16.66
N ILE A 111 -14.87 -18.55 -17.16
CA ILE A 111 -15.89 -19.51 -17.58
C ILE A 111 -15.69 -20.77 -16.74
N SER A 112 -16.66 -21.05 -15.88
CA SER A 112 -16.65 -22.19 -14.96
C SER A 112 -17.86 -23.08 -15.20
N THR A 113 -17.62 -24.36 -15.50
CA THR A 113 -18.66 -25.36 -15.77
C THR A 113 -18.73 -26.34 -14.62
N GLY A 114 -19.82 -26.34 -13.87
CA GLY A 114 -20.12 -27.27 -12.78
C GLY A 114 -21.02 -28.42 -13.22
N THR A 115 -20.73 -29.63 -12.77
CA THR A 115 -21.50 -30.84 -13.06
C THR A 115 -21.87 -31.57 -11.77
N TYR A 116 -23.18 -31.75 -11.54
CA TYR A 116 -23.75 -32.52 -10.44
C TYR A 116 -24.69 -33.59 -11.01
N ASP A 117 -24.42 -34.86 -10.72
CA ASP A 117 -25.26 -36.01 -11.13
C ASP A 117 -25.66 -36.01 -12.63
N GLY A 118 -24.73 -35.60 -13.51
CA GLY A 118 -24.94 -35.50 -14.95
C GLY A 118 -25.58 -34.19 -15.43
N THR A 119 -26.17 -33.41 -14.53
CA THR A 119 -26.65 -32.04 -14.80
C THR A 119 -25.46 -31.08 -14.81
N THR A 120 -25.33 -30.30 -15.89
CA THR A 120 -24.20 -29.37 -16.09
C THR A 120 -24.72 -27.95 -16.26
N ARG A 121 -24.06 -26.99 -15.59
CA ARG A 121 -24.32 -25.55 -15.72
C ARG A 121 -23.00 -24.79 -15.84
N THR A 122 -22.98 -23.75 -16.66
CA THR A 122 -21.84 -22.89 -16.91
C THR A 122 -22.12 -21.48 -16.39
N VAL A 123 -21.25 -21.05 -15.47
CA VAL A 123 -21.19 -19.69 -14.95
C VAL A 123 -20.13 -18.93 -15.75
N THR A 124 -20.52 -17.80 -16.34
CA THR A 124 -19.59 -16.88 -17.01
C THR A 124 -19.60 -15.54 -16.30
N VAL A 125 -18.40 -15.06 -15.93
CA VAL A 125 -18.23 -13.76 -15.27
C VAL A 125 -17.19 -12.93 -16.00
N ILE A 126 -17.50 -11.66 -16.21
CA ILE A 126 -16.58 -10.65 -16.72
C ILE A 126 -16.27 -9.71 -15.57
N SER A 127 -14.99 -9.57 -15.24
CA SER A 127 -14.55 -8.77 -14.10
C SER A 127 -13.38 -7.89 -14.48
N GLU A 128 -13.39 -6.66 -13.97
CA GLU A 128 -12.21 -5.81 -13.96
C GLU A 128 -11.31 -6.22 -12.79
N VAL A 129 -10.02 -6.41 -13.04
CA VAL A 129 -9.02 -6.73 -12.04
C VAL A 129 -8.52 -5.42 -11.43
N ILE A 130 -8.80 -5.23 -10.15
CA ILE A 130 -8.34 -4.06 -9.40
C ILE A 130 -6.89 -4.33 -8.98
N ARG A 131 -5.98 -3.44 -9.39
CA ARG A 131 -4.56 -3.50 -9.04
C ARG A 131 -4.15 -2.25 -8.31
N GLU A 132 -3.30 -2.42 -7.31
CA GLU A 132 -2.71 -1.34 -6.51
C GLU A 132 -1.20 -1.38 -6.66
N ASN A 133 -0.58 -0.20 -6.78
CA ASN A 133 0.87 -0.06 -6.67
C ASN A 133 1.22 0.12 -5.19
N VAL A 134 1.76 -0.94 -4.58
CA VAL A 134 2.16 -0.99 -3.16
C VAL A 134 3.64 -0.69 -2.97
N ASN A 135 4.24 0.02 -3.93
CA ASN A 135 5.61 0.52 -3.82
C ASN A 135 5.79 1.37 -2.55
N VAL A 136 6.99 1.30 -1.96
CA VAL A 136 7.34 1.99 -0.70
C VAL A 136 7.05 3.50 -0.74
N TRP A 137 7.22 4.13 -1.90
CA TRP A 137 7.02 5.56 -2.16
C TRP A 137 5.54 5.98 -2.29
N ASN A 138 4.61 5.03 -2.25
CA ASN A 138 3.17 5.30 -2.21
C ASN A 138 2.60 5.31 -0.78
N ASN A 139 3.39 5.78 0.18
CA ASN A 139 3.03 5.88 1.60
C ASN A 139 3.52 7.21 2.18
N ALA A 140 2.98 7.64 3.32
CA ALA A 140 3.64 8.64 4.16
C ALA A 140 4.83 8.02 4.90
N ILE A 141 4.64 6.80 5.42
CA ILE A 141 5.67 6.01 6.11
C ILE A 141 5.66 4.57 5.59
N PHE A 142 6.83 4.08 5.19
CA PHE A 142 7.08 2.68 4.89
C PHE A 142 8.18 2.14 5.80
N GLY A 143 7.84 1.21 6.69
CA GLY A 143 8.75 0.65 7.69
C GLY A 143 9.14 -0.80 7.43
N GLY A 144 10.44 -1.08 7.54
CA GLY A 144 11.00 -2.41 7.48
C GLY A 144 10.82 -3.21 8.78
N GLY A 145 11.92 -3.75 9.27
CA GLY A 145 12.03 -4.65 10.43
C GLY A 145 11.72 -4.00 11.78
N GLY A 146 12.03 -2.73 11.98
CA GLY A 146 11.95 -2.06 13.28
C GLY A 146 13.11 -2.37 14.21
N GLN A 147 13.04 -1.85 15.44
CA GLN A 147 14.01 -2.05 16.51
C GLN A 147 13.32 -2.51 17.81
N THR A 148 14.10 -2.72 18.87
CA THR A 148 13.54 -2.97 20.21
C THR A 148 12.69 -1.77 20.64
N GLY A 149 11.38 -1.95 20.70
CA GLY A 149 10.42 -0.87 20.99
C GLY A 149 9.46 -0.54 19.83
N GLY A 150 9.51 -1.28 18.72
CA GLY A 150 8.56 -1.15 17.62
C GLY A 150 9.21 -0.67 16.31
N VAL A 151 8.37 -0.32 15.33
CA VAL A 151 8.83 0.25 14.05
C VAL A 151 8.76 1.78 14.11
N VAL A 152 7.70 2.33 14.69
CA VAL A 152 7.52 3.77 14.90
C VAL A 152 7.46 4.07 16.39
N ASN A 153 8.42 4.85 16.86
CA ASN A 153 8.49 5.35 18.22
C ASN A 153 8.15 6.84 18.28
N GLY A 154 7.38 7.25 19.28
CA GLY A 154 7.00 8.64 19.48
C GLY A 154 5.71 9.04 18.76
N ASN A 155 5.17 10.19 19.18
CA ASN A 155 3.90 10.67 18.64
C ASN A 155 4.14 11.38 17.31
N CYS A 156 3.32 11.08 16.30
CA CYS A 156 3.34 11.77 15.01
C CYS A 156 1.91 11.99 14.48
N ALA A 157 1.76 12.95 13.58
CA ALA A 157 0.53 13.22 12.87
C ALA A 157 0.77 12.88 11.39
N ILE A 158 0.27 11.72 10.98
CA ILE A 158 0.47 11.19 9.65
C ILE A 158 -0.77 11.49 8.82
N HIS A 159 -0.57 12.05 7.65
CA HIS A 159 -1.59 12.29 6.65
C HIS A 159 -1.24 11.48 5.42
N GLY A 160 -1.74 10.25 5.35
CA GLY A 160 -1.44 9.29 4.29
C GLY A 160 -1.32 7.85 4.79
N SER A 161 -0.97 6.95 3.87
CA SER A 161 -0.80 5.53 4.14
C SER A 161 0.41 5.25 5.03
N VAL A 162 0.30 4.23 5.86
CA VAL A 162 1.36 3.70 6.69
C VAL A 162 1.47 2.20 6.43
N HIS A 163 2.65 1.74 6.04
CA HIS A 163 2.90 0.33 5.77
C HIS A 163 4.12 -0.15 6.56
N LEU A 164 3.92 -1.03 7.53
CA LEU A 164 4.96 -1.55 8.42
C LEU A 164 5.10 -3.07 8.24
N LEU A 165 6.32 -3.53 7.97
CA LEU A 165 6.62 -4.95 7.85
C LEU A 165 6.87 -5.59 9.22
N GLY A 166 7.58 -4.91 10.13
CA GLY A 166 7.80 -5.35 11.51
C GLY A 166 8.60 -6.64 11.65
N GLU A 167 9.47 -6.97 10.70
CA GLU A 167 10.21 -8.26 10.64
C GLU A 167 11.09 -8.56 11.87
N ASN A 168 11.51 -7.53 12.61
CA ASN A 168 12.29 -7.64 13.86
C ASN A 168 11.45 -7.34 15.11
N VAL A 169 10.16 -7.04 14.96
CA VAL A 169 9.22 -6.94 16.08
C VAL A 169 8.92 -8.36 16.56
N GLY A 170 9.00 -8.59 17.87
CA GLY A 170 8.72 -9.90 18.45
C GLY A 170 7.33 -10.40 18.00
N VAL A 171 7.23 -11.68 17.63
CA VAL A 171 5.93 -12.30 17.30
C VAL A 171 5.36 -13.04 18.52
N GLY A 172 4.03 -13.07 18.65
CA GLY A 172 3.29 -13.82 19.67
C GLY A 172 3.22 -13.16 21.04
N VAL A 173 3.31 -13.93 22.14
CA VAL A 173 3.12 -13.41 23.52
C VAL A 173 4.13 -12.34 23.98
N ASN A 174 5.16 -12.08 23.19
CA ASN A 174 6.14 -11.00 23.40
C ASN A 174 5.97 -9.85 22.38
N SER A 175 4.85 -9.82 21.66
CA SER A 175 4.59 -8.82 20.63
C SER A 175 4.64 -7.42 21.23
N ILE A 176 5.48 -6.60 20.61
CA ILE A 176 5.60 -5.17 20.89
C ILE A 176 4.74 -4.48 19.83
N GLU A 177 4.19 -3.32 20.18
CA GLU A 177 3.52 -2.46 19.23
C GLU A 177 4.47 -2.12 18.07
N ALA A 178 4.10 -2.45 16.84
CA ALA A 178 4.81 -1.95 15.66
C ALA A 178 4.62 -0.43 15.54
N LEU A 179 3.46 0.04 16.00
CA LEU A 179 3.08 1.44 16.08
C LEU A 179 2.26 1.65 17.35
N ASP A 180 2.69 2.54 18.25
CA ASP A 180 1.91 3.00 19.40
C ASP A 180 1.48 4.45 19.22
N LEU A 181 0.19 4.67 18.96
CA LEU A 181 -0.39 6.00 18.87
C LEU A 181 -0.95 6.43 20.23
N ASN A 182 -0.30 7.42 20.84
CA ASN A 182 -0.71 7.97 22.12
C ASN A 182 -0.91 9.50 22.05
N GLY A 183 -1.53 10.06 23.08
CA GLY A 183 -1.74 11.50 23.20
C GLY A 183 -2.65 12.04 22.12
N THR A 184 -2.09 12.77 21.15
CA THR A 184 -2.81 13.35 19.99
C THR A 184 -2.18 12.91 18.66
N ALA A 185 -1.52 11.76 18.65
CA ALA A 185 -1.00 11.16 17.41
C ALA A 185 -2.16 10.74 16.50
N LEU A 186 -1.98 10.82 15.18
CA LEU A 186 -3.07 10.54 14.24
C LEU A 186 -2.59 9.95 12.90
N ILE A 187 -3.50 9.25 12.22
CA ILE A 187 -3.36 8.85 10.81
C ILE A 187 -4.61 9.26 10.03
N HIS A 188 -4.52 10.23 9.13
CA HIS A 188 -5.65 10.80 8.40
C HIS A 188 -5.54 10.61 6.89
N ASN A 189 -6.68 10.67 6.20
CA ASN A 189 -6.81 10.48 4.75
C ASN A 189 -6.93 11.78 3.94
N ASN A 190 -6.47 12.89 4.50
CA ASN A 190 -6.61 14.23 3.93
C ASN A 190 -5.45 15.15 4.38
N TYR A 191 -5.42 16.39 3.89
CA TYR A 191 -4.42 17.40 4.25
C TYR A 191 -4.88 18.42 5.31
N VAL A 192 -5.86 18.06 6.17
CA VAL A 192 -6.27 18.95 7.26
C VAL A 192 -5.05 19.31 8.13
N GLY A 193 -4.88 20.61 8.42
CA GLY A 193 -3.75 21.10 9.21
C GLY A 193 -2.50 21.44 8.39
N MET A 194 -2.41 21.08 7.10
CA MET A 194 -1.27 21.43 6.25
C MET A 194 -1.15 22.96 6.08
N PRO A 195 0.04 23.55 6.28
CA PRO A 195 0.25 24.97 6.02
C PRO A 195 0.01 25.33 4.55
N ALA A 196 -0.68 26.45 4.28
CA ALA A 196 -0.96 26.90 2.91
C ALA A 196 0.31 27.10 2.06
N ALA A 197 1.43 27.47 2.69
CA ALA A 197 2.72 27.62 2.01
C ALA A 197 3.26 26.28 1.51
N MET A 198 3.02 25.18 2.22
CA MET A 198 3.36 23.82 1.79
C MET A 198 2.36 23.31 0.75
N ALA A 199 1.05 23.50 0.97
CA ALA A 199 0.02 23.09 0.01
C ALA A 199 0.23 23.72 -1.38
N ALA A 200 0.69 24.98 -1.45
CA ALA A 200 1.01 25.66 -2.70
C ALA A 200 2.21 25.03 -3.47
N LYS A 201 2.98 24.15 -2.84
CA LYS A 201 4.12 23.43 -3.43
C LYS A 201 3.79 22.01 -3.86
N LEU A 202 2.55 21.57 -3.67
CA LEU A 202 2.10 20.21 -3.97
C LEU A 202 1.00 20.23 -5.03
N PRO A 203 0.84 19.15 -5.82
CA PRO A 203 -0.35 18.91 -6.62
C PRO A 203 -1.61 18.85 -5.76
N ALA A 204 -2.76 19.12 -6.38
CA ALA A 204 -4.04 18.88 -5.74
C ALA A 204 -4.23 17.38 -5.47
N LEU A 205 -4.90 17.05 -4.36
CA LEU A 205 -5.24 15.67 -4.03
C LEU A 205 -6.12 15.03 -5.13
N PRO A 206 -5.90 13.75 -5.43
CA PRO A 206 -6.84 12.95 -6.21
C PRO A 206 -8.25 13.02 -5.63
N THR A 207 -9.26 12.82 -6.48
CA THR A 207 -10.67 12.79 -6.06
C THR A 207 -11.29 11.43 -6.29
N THR A 208 -12.16 11.00 -5.37
CA THR A 208 -12.97 9.78 -5.48
C THR A 208 -14.45 10.09 -5.21
N VAL A 209 -15.32 9.11 -5.44
CA VAL A 209 -16.73 9.18 -5.03
C VAL A 209 -16.90 8.43 -3.72
N TYR A 210 -17.31 9.13 -2.66
CA TYR A 210 -17.58 8.56 -1.34
C TYR A 210 -18.90 9.09 -0.80
N GLY A 211 -19.77 8.21 -0.29
CA GLY A 211 -21.09 8.61 0.21
C GLY A 211 -21.98 9.36 -0.81
N GLY A 212 -21.74 9.15 -2.11
CA GLY A 212 -22.44 9.85 -3.19
C GLY A 212 -21.91 11.24 -3.53
N GLN A 213 -20.77 11.65 -2.98
CA GLN A 213 -20.12 12.94 -3.23
C GLN A 213 -18.72 12.76 -3.82
N THR A 214 -18.28 13.73 -4.62
CA THR A 214 -16.89 13.80 -5.07
C THR A 214 -16.05 14.48 -3.99
N VAL A 215 -15.10 13.75 -3.42
CA VAL A 215 -14.24 14.20 -2.33
C VAL A 215 -12.77 14.01 -2.69
N SER A 216 -11.90 14.88 -2.20
CA SER A 216 -10.45 14.68 -2.24
C SER A 216 -10.00 13.61 -1.24
N THR A 217 -9.05 12.77 -1.61
CA THR A 217 -8.55 11.67 -0.75
C THR A 217 -7.07 11.43 -0.97
N LEU A 218 -6.39 10.92 0.05
CA LEU A 218 -5.04 10.37 -0.07
C LEU A 218 -5.03 8.89 -0.47
N ASP A 219 -6.20 8.24 -0.52
CA ASP A 219 -6.33 6.77 -0.62
C ASP A 219 -5.55 6.05 0.50
N ALA A 220 -5.59 6.65 1.71
CA ALA A 220 -4.76 6.27 2.83
C ALA A 220 -5.17 4.90 3.38
N LYS A 221 -4.17 4.03 3.54
CA LYS A 221 -4.31 2.68 4.10
C LYS A 221 -3.31 2.45 5.23
N LEU A 222 -3.73 1.76 6.27
CA LEU A 222 -2.84 1.25 7.32
C LEU A 222 -2.59 -0.23 7.09
N ARG A 223 -1.33 -0.61 6.89
CA ARG A 223 -0.91 -2.01 6.72
C ARG A 223 0.16 -2.35 7.73
N VAL A 224 -0.05 -3.40 8.52
CA VAL A 224 0.93 -3.90 9.50
C VAL A 224 1.02 -5.41 9.37
N LYS A 225 2.20 -5.90 8.94
CA LYS A 225 2.44 -7.33 8.71
C LYS A 225 2.82 -8.06 9.99
N ASN A 226 3.61 -7.45 10.87
CA ASN A 226 3.99 -8.02 12.16
C ASN A 226 3.93 -6.93 13.24
N GLY A 227 3.44 -7.29 14.42
CA GLY A 227 3.28 -6.41 15.58
C GLY A 227 1.89 -5.77 15.69
N ALA A 228 1.55 -5.33 16.90
CA ALA A 228 0.26 -4.72 17.22
C ALA A 228 0.21 -3.23 16.87
N VAL A 229 -1.01 -2.68 16.79
CA VAL A 229 -1.25 -1.23 16.72
C VAL A 229 -1.89 -0.74 18.02
N GLY A 230 -1.16 0.12 18.73
CA GLY A 230 -1.59 0.79 19.95
C GLY A 230 -2.43 2.02 19.66
N VAL A 231 -3.59 2.14 20.31
CA VAL A 231 -4.45 3.33 20.27
C VAL A 231 -4.79 3.74 21.71
N SER A 232 -4.24 4.87 22.15
CA SER A 232 -4.36 5.39 23.52
C SER A 232 -4.59 6.90 23.57
N GLY A 233 -5.25 7.37 24.64
CA GLY A 233 -5.48 8.81 24.82
C GLY A 233 -6.50 9.35 23.81
N ASN A 234 -6.16 10.44 23.13
CA ASN A 234 -6.97 11.05 22.07
C ASN A 234 -6.36 10.78 20.68
N SER A 235 -5.61 9.68 20.51
CA SER A 235 -5.14 9.31 19.19
C SER A 235 -6.27 8.83 18.29
N GLU A 236 -6.10 8.97 16.97
CA GLU A 236 -7.13 8.61 16.00
C GLU A 236 -6.55 8.07 14.68
N ILE A 237 -7.25 7.12 14.07
CA ILE A 237 -6.94 6.55 12.75
C ILE A 237 -8.18 6.70 11.88
N GLY A 238 -8.15 7.66 10.97
CA GLY A 238 -9.31 8.15 10.24
C GLY A 238 -10.28 8.92 11.14
N GLU A 239 -11.18 9.67 10.52
CA GLU A 239 -12.24 10.38 11.24
C GLU A 239 -13.63 9.93 10.74
N ALA A 240 -14.67 10.22 11.52
CA ALA A 240 -16.03 9.92 11.10
C ALA A 240 -16.42 10.77 9.88
N ASN A 241 -17.01 10.14 8.87
CA ASN A 241 -17.43 10.81 7.63
C ASN A 241 -18.33 12.03 7.91
N ASN A 242 -17.97 13.18 7.34
CA ASN A 242 -18.76 14.39 7.39
C ASN A 242 -19.15 14.82 5.98
N VAL A 243 -20.42 14.60 5.63
CA VAL A 243 -21.01 14.91 4.32
C VAL A 243 -20.95 16.38 3.88
N PHE A 244 -20.48 17.29 4.73
CA PHE A 244 -20.28 18.70 4.39
C PHE A 244 -18.84 19.05 4.01
N ASN A 245 -17.90 18.15 4.27
CA ASN A 245 -16.51 18.32 3.88
C ASN A 245 -16.33 17.93 2.41
N THR A 246 -15.30 18.50 1.78
CA THR A 246 -14.94 18.20 0.39
C THR A 246 -13.77 17.23 0.29
N TRP A 247 -13.42 16.58 1.40
CA TRP A 247 -12.36 15.59 1.51
C TRP A 247 -12.87 14.39 2.29
N LYS A 248 -12.22 13.24 2.10
CA LYS A 248 -12.54 12.00 2.78
C LYS A 248 -11.90 11.96 4.17
N GLU A 249 -12.66 11.54 5.16
CA GLU A 249 -12.21 11.41 6.55
C GLU A 249 -11.76 9.98 6.90
N THR A 250 -12.52 8.98 6.46
CA THR A 250 -12.27 7.57 6.78
C THR A 250 -11.04 7.07 6.03
N MET A 251 -10.31 6.13 6.63
CA MET A 251 -9.27 5.37 5.92
C MET A 251 -9.90 4.53 4.79
N ASP A 252 -9.20 4.39 3.66
CA ASP A 252 -9.63 3.49 2.57
C ASP A 252 -9.49 2.01 2.97
N GLY A 253 -8.60 1.70 3.89
CA GLY A 253 -8.53 0.37 4.49
C GLY A 253 -7.51 0.24 5.63
N ILE A 254 -7.79 -0.68 6.54
CA ILE A 254 -6.86 -1.11 7.59
C ILE A 254 -6.65 -2.62 7.45
N TYR A 255 -5.40 -3.06 7.43
CA TYR A 255 -4.98 -4.44 7.20
C TYR A 255 -3.87 -4.80 8.19
N ILE A 256 -4.24 -5.41 9.32
CA ILE A 256 -3.30 -5.76 10.40
C ILE A 256 -3.33 -7.27 10.57
N GLU A 257 -2.17 -7.91 10.42
CA GLU A 257 -2.04 -9.36 10.61
C GLU A 257 -2.39 -9.77 12.04
N GLU A 258 -2.98 -10.95 12.19
CA GLU A 258 -3.30 -11.55 13.49
C GLU A 258 -2.60 -12.90 13.60
N ASP A 259 -1.63 -13.02 14.50
CA ASP A 259 -1.14 -14.34 14.90
C ASP A 259 -2.03 -14.91 16.01
N ALA A 260 -2.15 -16.24 16.08
CA ALA A 260 -2.98 -16.97 17.04
C ALA A 260 -2.64 -16.71 18.52
N SER A 261 -1.51 -16.03 18.79
CA SER A 261 -1.07 -15.63 20.12
C SER A 261 -0.90 -14.12 20.32
N ASP A 262 -1.27 -13.32 19.32
CA ASP A 262 -1.07 -11.86 19.30
C ASP A 262 -2.40 -11.08 19.28
N LEU A 263 -2.36 -9.85 19.78
CA LEU A 263 -3.46 -8.90 19.71
C LEU A 263 -3.16 -7.91 18.58
N ARG A 264 -4.06 -7.81 17.59
CA ARG A 264 -3.96 -6.77 16.54
C ARG A 264 -3.97 -5.35 17.08
N TRP A 265 -4.73 -5.15 18.16
CA TRP A 265 -5.02 -3.85 18.74
C TRP A 265 -4.65 -3.83 20.21
N THR A 266 -3.96 -2.79 20.65
CA THR A 266 -3.57 -2.54 22.04
C THR A 266 -3.88 -1.10 22.45
N GLY A 267 -3.65 -0.77 23.72
CA GLY A 267 -3.87 0.58 24.25
C GLY A 267 -5.23 0.79 24.94
N ASN A 268 -5.41 1.99 25.50
CA ASN A 268 -6.54 2.29 26.38
C ASN A 268 -7.86 2.57 25.64
N GLN A 269 -7.82 2.72 24.31
CA GLN A 269 -9.01 2.83 23.46
C GLN A 269 -9.40 1.49 22.83
N VAL A 270 -8.88 0.37 23.35
CA VAL A 270 -9.18 -0.98 22.87
C VAL A 270 -9.88 -1.77 23.97
N THR A 271 -11.03 -2.36 23.65
CA THR A 271 -11.77 -3.25 24.55
C THR A 271 -11.94 -4.61 23.88
N ASP A 272 -11.52 -5.67 24.57
CA ASP A 272 -11.60 -7.06 24.07
C ASP A 272 -10.98 -7.26 22.67
N GLY A 273 -9.87 -6.58 22.40
CA GLY A 273 -9.14 -6.64 21.12
C GLY A 273 -9.80 -5.86 19.97
N VAL A 274 -10.83 -5.05 20.26
CA VAL A 274 -11.52 -4.20 19.28
C VAL A 274 -11.30 -2.73 19.64
N PRO A 275 -10.79 -1.89 18.73
CA PRO A 275 -10.62 -0.46 18.99
C PRO A 275 -11.97 0.25 19.03
N ASP A 276 -12.05 1.32 19.81
CA ASP A 276 -13.23 2.18 19.87
C ASP A 276 -13.50 2.80 18.48
N PRO A 277 -14.69 2.62 17.91
CA PRO A 277 -15.04 3.23 16.63
C PRO A 277 -14.97 4.76 16.65
N ALA A 278 -15.01 5.44 17.81
CA ALA A 278 -14.79 6.88 17.88
C ALA A 278 -13.34 7.27 17.53
N HIS A 279 -12.39 6.35 17.64
CA HIS A 279 -10.96 6.57 17.44
C HIS A 279 -10.41 5.87 16.19
N VAL A 280 -11.11 4.87 15.63
CA VAL A 280 -10.69 4.15 14.42
C VAL A 280 -11.83 4.06 13.41
N GLN A 281 -11.64 4.68 12.25
CA GLN A 281 -12.65 4.82 11.18
C GLN A 281 -12.05 4.41 9.82
N SER A 282 -12.55 3.29 9.28
CA SER A 282 -12.07 2.71 8.02
C SER A 282 -13.22 2.09 7.24
N ASP A 283 -13.14 2.17 5.91
CA ASP A 283 -14.16 1.65 5.00
C ASP A 283 -14.30 0.12 5.03
N ASN A 284 -13.21 -0.59 5.35
CA ASN A 284 -13.21 -2.05 5.51
C ASN A 284 -13.37 -2.50 6.99
N GLY A 285 -13.65 -1.55 7.90
CA GLY A 285 -13.66 -1.80 9.34
C GLY A 285 -12.25 -2.06 9.90
N THR A 286 -12.17 -2.83 10.99
CA THR A 286 -10.93 -3.04 11.77
C THR A 286 -10.50 -4.51 11.84
N ASN A 287 -11.15 -5.37 11.05
CA ASN A 287 -10.99 -6.82 11.13
C ASN A 287 -10.23 -7.43 9.95
N ALA A 288 -9.91 -6.66 8.91
CA ALA A 288 -9.18 -7.20 7.77
C ALA A 288 -7.71 -7.47 8.13
N LEU A 289 -7.22 -8.62 7.68
CA LEU A 289 -5.84 -9.05 7.88
C LEU A 289 -4.93 -8.44 6.81
N TYR A 290 -3.62 -8.49 7.06
CA TYR A 290 -2.61 -8.05 6.10
C TYR A 290 -2.81 -8.71 4.72
N ASP A 291 -2.88 -7.90 3.67
CA ASP A 291 -3.42 -8.30 2.35
C ASP A 291 -2.37 -8.59 1.27
N LEU A 292 -1.08 -8.45 1.60
CA LEU A 292 0.02 -8.45 0.62
C LEU A 292 0.99 -9.65 0.72
N ALA A 293 0.82 -10.54 1.70
CA ALA A 293 1.72 -11.67 1.94
C ALA A 293 3.21 -11.26 1.92
N ASP A 294 4.04 -11.91 1.10
CA ASP A 294 5.48 -11.60 0.95
C ASP A 294 5.79 -10.77 -0.30
N ALA A 295 4.79 -10.12 -0.91
CA ALA A 295 4.97 -9.35 -2.15
C ALA A 295 5.82 -8.08 -1.97
N VAL A 296 6.01 -7.63 -0.73
CA VAL A 296 6.69 -6.38 -0.40
C VAL A 296 7.74 -6.63 0.68
N HIS A 297 8.93 -6.10 0.47
CA HIS A 297 10.05 -6.05 1.42
C HIS A 297 10.66 -4.65 1.43
N LEU A 298 11.43 -4.31 2.46
CA LEU A 298 12.17 -3.05 2.49
C LEU A 298 13.33 -3.14 1.47
N PRO A 299 13.42 -2.24 0.47
CA PRO A 299 14.54 -2.26 -0.47
C PRO A 299 15.82 -1.84 0.24
N LEU A 300 16.90 -2.61 0.12
CA LEU A 300 18.17 -2.32 0.80
C LEU A 300 19.23 -1.77 -0.15
N THR A 301 20.13 -0.91 0.33
CA THR A 301 21.25 -0.37 -0.47
C THR A 301 22.20 -1.47 -1.00
N SER A 302 22.20 -2.63 -0.34
CA SER A 302 22.99 -3.82 -0.69
C SER A 302 22.36 -4.68 -1.80
N GLU A 303 21.11 -4.42 -2.18
CA GLU A 303 20.40 -5.22 -3.19
C GLU A 303 20.84 -4.88 -4.63
N PRO A 304 20.92 -5.88 -5.53
CA PRO A 304 21.22 -5.65 -6.94
C PRO A 304 20.25 -4.67 -7.59
N TYR A 305 20.79 -3.77 -8.41
CA TYR A 305 19.98 -2.76 -9.09
C TYR A 305 20.61 -2.34 -10.42
N GLY A 306 19.78 -2.16 -11.45
CA GLY A 306 20.21 -1.68 -12.77
C GLY A 306 21.31 -2.51 -13.44
N GLY A 307 21.40 -3.81 -13.12
CA GLY A 307 22.45 -4.72 -13.62
C GLY A 307 23.74 -4.75 -12.78
N GLU A 308 23.81 -3.96 -11.71
CA GLU A 308 24.93 -3.92 -10.77
C GLU A 308 24.63 -4.72 -9.50
N ALA A 309 25.67 -5.07 -8.74
CA ALA A 309 25.56 -5.92 -7.57
C ALA A 309 24.86 -5.26 -6.37
N SER A 310 24.81 -3.93 -6.33
CA SER A 310 24.18 -3.14 -5.27
C SER A 310 23.79 -1.74 -5.79
N TYR A 311 22.91 -1.01 -5.09
CA TYR A 311 22.72 0.42 -5.33
C TYR A 311 24.03 1.20 -5.20
N ASP A 312 24.88 0.83 -4.23
CA ASP A 312 26.21 1.41 -4.06
C ASP A 312 27.05 1.35 -5.35
N ALA A 313 27.12 0.17 -5.97
CA ALA A 313 27.84 -0.06 -7.21
C ALA A 313 27.16 0.65 -8.40
N TYR A 314 25.83 0.66 -8.42
CA TYR A 314 25.07 1.39 -9.44
C TYR A 314 25.36 2.89 -9.43
N PHE A 315 25.41 3.52 -8.27
CA PHE A 315 25.78 4.94 -8.15
C PHE A 315 27.26 5.19 -8.51
N ASP A 316 28.17 4.27 -8.23
CA ASP A 316 29.57 4.40 -8.67
C ASP A 316 29.70 4.39 -10.19
N VAL A 317 28.91 3.53 -10.85
CA VAL A 317 28.93 3.36 -12.31
C VAL A 317 28.13 4.45 -13.03
N ASN A 318 27.01 4.92 -12.48
CA ASN A 318 26.06 5.78 -13.19
C ASN A 318 25.91 7.19 -12.61
N GLY A 319 26.30 7.43 -11.36
CA GLY A 319 26.15 8.70 -10.68
C GLY A 319 27.36 9.64 -10.78
N LEU A 320 27.14 10.88 -10.33
CA LEU A 320 28.15 11.86 -10.01
C LEU A 320 28.70 11.58 -8.61
N VAL A 321 29.88 10.95 -8.54
CA VAL A 321 30.51 10.59 -7.27
C VAL A 321 31.33 11.76 -6.72
N LEU A 322 30.91 12.25 -5.56
CA LEU A 322 31.53 13.30 -4.78
C LEU A 322 32.26 12.66 -3.60
N GLY A 323 33.57 12.52 -3.73
CA GLY A 323 34.43 12.01 -2.68
C GLY A 323 35.85 12.52 -2.88
N PRO A 324 36.57 12.86 -1.81
CA PRO A 324 37.96 13.26 -1.91
C PRO A 324 38.83 12.08 -2.32
N GLN A 325 39.96 12.38 -2.95
CA GLN A 325 40.98 11.37 -3.20
C GLN A 325 41.59 10.90 -1.87
N PRO A 326 41.96 9.61 -1.76
CA PRO A 326 42.80 9.15 -0.66
C PRO A 326 44.01 10.08 -0.48
N PRO A 327 44.41 10.44 0.76
CA PRO A 327 44.10 9.78 2.03
C PRO A 327 43.05 10.50 2.91
N ALA A 328 42.07 11.22 2.36
CA ALA A 328 41.08 11.91 3.20
C ALA A 328 40.22 10.92 4.02
N THR A 329 40.19 11.09 5.35
CA THR A 329 39.57 10.16 6.31
C THR A 329 38.30 10.67 7.00
N SER A 330 37.83 11.89 6.71
CA SER A 330 36.55 12.40 7.24
C SER A 330 35.96 13.47 6.31
N VAL A 331 34.73 13.24 5.87
CA VAL A 331 34.17 13.86 4.66
C VAL A 331 32.67 14.10 4.86
N THR A 332 32.31 15.27 5.38
CA THR A 332 30.92 15.72 5.45
C THR A 332 30.71 16.84 4.45
N LEU A 333 29.73 16.70 3.56
CA LEU A 333 29.28 17.77 2.68
C LEU A 333 28.24 18.62 3.40
N THR A 334 28.60 19.83 3.82
CA THR A 334 27.68 20.76 4.52
C THR A 334 27.19 21.87 3.60
N LEU A 335 25.91 21.81 3.21
CA LEU A 335 25.21 22.77 2.36
C LEU A 335 24.59 23.89 3.21
N ASP A 336 25.37 24.87 3.65
CA ASP A 336 24.90 25.98 4.49
C ASP A 336 25.23 27.37 3.89
N ASP A 337 25.06 28.44 4.66
CA ASP A 337 25.43 29.79 4.23
C ASP A 337 26.93 30.11 4.45
N THR A 338 27.77 29.11 4.71
CA THR A 338 29.23 29.25 4.79
C THR A 338 29.87 28.85 3.46
N ASN A 339 31.21 28.81 3.41
CA ASN A 339 31.93 28.28 2.26
C ASN A 339 32.29 26.78 2.41
N SER A 340 31.68 26.06 3.37
CA SER A 340 32.01 24.65 3.67
C SER A 340 31.79 23.75 2.45
N ALA A 341 30.62 23.79 1.80
CA ALA A 341 30.38 23.00 0.59
C ALA A 341 31.31 23.37 -0.58
N ALA A 342 31.55 24.67 -0.80
CA ALA A 342 32.47 25.14 -1.84
C ALA A 342 33.91 24.65 -1.59
N THR A 343 34.36 24.67 -0.33
CA THR A 343 35.67 24.17 0.10
C THR A 343 35.74 22.65 -0.10
N TYR A 344 34.71 21.92 0.29
CA TYR A 344 34.58 20.49 0.03
C TYR A 344 34.76 20.18 -1.46
N ILE A 345 33.94 20.79 -2.32
CA ILE A 345 33.93 20.54 -3.77
C ILE A 345 35.25 20.95 -4.42
N SER A 346 35.98 21.92 -3.87
CA SER A 346 37.32 22.26 -4.36
C SER A 346 38.30 21.07 -4.31
N THR A 347 38.11 20.16 -3.35
CA THR A 347 38.94 18.95 -3.16
C THR A 347 38.50 17.75 -4.01
N VAL A 348 37.24 17.72 -4.46
CA VAL A 348 36.70 16.63 -5.30
C VAL A 348 37.32 16.67 -6.70
N PRO A 349 37.82 15.56 -7.27
CA PRO A 349 38.31 15.53 -8.65
C PRO A 349 37.24 15.97 -9.65
N ILE A 350 37.66 16.54 -10.77
CA ILE A 350 36.73 16.79 -11.88
C ILE A 350 36.33 15.40 -12.44
N PRO A 351 35.03 15.08 -12.52
CA PRO A 351 34.57 13.82 -13.10
C PRO A 351 35.05 13.69 -14.55
N PRO A 352 35.32 12.49 -15.06
CA PRO A 352 35.71 12.30 -16.46
C PRO A 352 34.70 12.95 -17.43
N GLY A 353 35.19 13.84 -18.29
CA GLY A 353 34.37 14.62 -19.24
C GLY A 353 33.41 15.63 -18.59
N GLY A 354 33.54 15.85 -17.28
CA GLY A 354 32.75 16.77 -16.49
C GLY A 354 33.35 18.18 -16.40
N SER A 355 32.69 19.02 -15.61
CA SER A 355 33.15 20.37 -15.30
C SER A 355 32.96 20.68 -13.82
N LYS A 356 33.75 21.61 -13.29
CA LYS A 356 33.66 22.05 -11.89
C LYS A 356 33.93 23.54 -11.79
N THR A 357 33.02 24.26 -11.15
CA THR A 357 33.14 25.68 -10.85
C THR A 357 32.92 25.87 -9.36
N VAL A 358 33.81 26.63 -8.70
CA VAL A 358 33.71 26.98 -7.28
C VAL A 358 33.94 28.49 -7.17
N SER A 359 33.04 29.20 -6.50
CA SER A 359 33.15 30.65 -6.30
C SER A 359 32.47 31.07 -5.00
N GLY A 360 33.24 31.60 -4.05
CA GLY A 360 32.71 32.04 -2.75
C GLY A 360 32.02 30.91 -1.99
N LYS A 361 30.69 31.04 -1.81
CA LYS A 361 29.81 30.08 -1.12
C LYS A 361 29.06 29.17 -2.09
N SER A 362 29.46 29.16 -3.36
CA SER A 362 28.71 28.53 -4.44
C SER A 362 29.60 27.57 -5.22
N PHE A 363 29.00 26.50 -5.74
CA PHE A 363 29.67 25.59 -6.65
C PHE A 363 28.68 25.02 -7.66
N THR A 364 29.23 24.48 -8.74
CA THR A 364 28.54 23.62 -9.70
C THR A 364 29.51 22.56 -10.17
N ILE A 365 29.08 21.30 -10.20
CA ILE A 365 29.86 20.17 -10.68
C ILE A 365 28.97 19.30 -11.58
N THR A 366 29.53 18.84 -12.69
CA THR A 366 28.84 18.04 -13.69
C THR A 366 29.71 16.87 -14.14
N ASP A 367 29.11 15.80 -14.64
CA ASP A 367 29.80 14.71 -15.32
C ASP A 367 29.40 14.60 -16.81
N ALA A 368 30.02 13.64 -17.52
CA ALA A 368 29.71 13.37 -18.92
C ALA A 368 28.39 12.60 -19.14
N LYS A 369 27.77 12.06 -18.08
CA LYS A 369 26.50 11.30 -18.13
C LYS A 369 25.29 12.21 -18.01
N GLY A 370 25.50 13.51 -17.76
CA GLY A 370 24.45 14.51 -17.59
C GLY A 370 24.02 14.69 -16.14
N ASN A 371 24.69 14.05 -15.17
CA ASN A 371 24.46 14.32 -13.76
C ASN A 371 25.08 15.68 -13.41
N SER A 372 24.35 16.48 -12.63
CA SER A 372 24.85 17.76 -12.14
C SER A 372 24.38 18.05 -10.73
N PHE A 373 25.25 18.72 -9.99
CA PHE A 373 24.95 19.20 -8.66
C PHE A 373 25.52 20.59 -8.45
N GLY A 374 24.69 21.49 -7.95
CA GLY A 374 25.06 22.86 -7.69
C GLY A 374 24.39 23.39 -6.43
N TYR A 375 25.08 24.32 -5.79
CA TYR A 375 24.59 24.98 -4.60
C TYR A 375 25.08 26.42 -4.57
N ASN A 376 24.22 27.32 -4.11
CA ASN A 376 24.50 28.73 -3.95
C ASN A 376 24.07 29.19 -2.55
N GLY A 377 24.98 29.09 -1.58
CA GLY A 377 24.79 29.61 -0.21
C GLY A 377 25.01 31.13 -0.08
N GLY A 378 25.30 31.82 -1.19
CA GLY A 378 25.50 33.27 -1.24
C GLY A 378 24.22 34.09 -1.40
N VAL A 379 23.07 33.43 -1.57
CA VAL A 379 21.75 34.04 -1.79
C VAL A 379 20.77 33.64 -0.69
N SER A 380 19.66 34.38 -0.57
CA SER A 380 18.59 34.12 0.40
C SER A 380 17.23 34.16 -0.31
N PRO A 381 16.47 33.04 -0.35
CA PRO A 381 16.84 31.71 0.14
C PRO A 381 18.05 31.14 -0.61
N ALA A 382 18.79 30.23 0.04
CA ALA A 382 19.87 29.50 -0.62
C ALA A 382 19.26 28.62 -1.72
N GLN A 383 20.02 28.37 -2.79
CA GLN A 383 19.53 27.61 -3.94
C GLN A 383 20.37 26.36 -4.17
N MET A 384 19.72 25.21 -4.25
CA MET A 384 20.29 23.94 -4.69
C MET A 384 19.75 23.60 -6.08
N THR A 385 20.61 23.12 -6.97
CA THR A 385 20.23 22.65 -8.30
C THR A 385 20.73 21.23 -8.47
N ILE A 386 19.87 20.31 -8.91
CA ILE A 386 20.25 18.91 -9.09
C ILE A 386 19.66 18.32 -10.36
N THR A 387 20.43 17.48 -11.05
CA THR A 387 19.95 16.65 -12.14
C THR A 387 20.63 15.30 -12.06
N GLY A 388 19.85 14.22 -12.11
CA GLY A 388 20.39 12.87 -12.11
C GLY A 388 20.77 12.38 -10.72
N MET A 389 21.81 11.55 -10.64
CA MET A 389 22.23 10.85 -9.43
C MET A 389 23.52 11.44 -8.87
N VAL A 390 23.55 11.73 -7.58
CA VAL A 390 24.72 12.28 -6.87
C VAL A 390 25.04 11.37 -5.70
N LYS A 391 26.23 10.77 -5.69
CA LYS A 391 26.73 9.99 -4.56
C LYS A 391 27.72 10.84 -3.76
N VAL A 392 27.52 10.99 -2.47
CA VAL A 392 28.49 11.60 -1.56
C VAL A 392 29.14 10.49 -0.75
N VAL A 393 30.46 10.35 -0.89
CA VAL A 393 31.26 9.39 -0.13
C VAL A 393 31.52 9.99 1.25
N GLY A 394 30.63 9.70 2.20
CA GLY A 394 30.59 10.27 3.55
C GLY A 394 29.19 10.71 3.93
N ASN A 395 29.11 11.69 4.85
CA ASN A 395 27.85 12.23 5.37
C ASN A 395 27.44 13.52 4.63
N VAL A 396 26.15 13.87 4.70
CA VAL A 396 25.60 15.09 4.10
C VAL A 396 24.82 15.87 5.15
N VAL A 397 25.07 17.18 5.23
CA VAL A 397 24.31 18.10 6.09
C VAL A 397 23.67 19.18 5.23
N VAL A 398 22.35 19.32 5.32
CA VAL A 398 21.53 20.22 4.52
C VAL A 398 21.03 21.37 5.37
N GLY A 399 21.73 22.50 5.23
CA GLY A 399 21.43 23.75 5.89
C GLY A 399 21.74 23.75 7.39
N LYS A 400 21.19 24.77 8.04
CA LYS A 400 21.27 24.99 9.48
C LYS A 400 19.99 25.69 9.94
N LYS A 401 19.80 25.75 11.26
CA LYS A 401 18.69 26.43 11.89
C LYS A 401 18.38 27.80 11.27
N GLY A 402 17.10 28.02 10.95
CA GLY A 402 16.59 29.29 10.44
C GLY A 402 16.93 29.58 8.98
N MET A 403 17.58 28.64 8.29
CA MET A 403 17.87 28.76 6.86
C MET A 403 16.70 28.20 6.02
N THR A 404 16.59 28.70 4.80
CA THR A 404 15.74 28.13 3.76
C THR A 404 16.60 27.80 2.56
N ILE A 405 16.56 26.54 2.14
CA ILE A 405 17.10 26.04 0.88
C ILE A 405 15.91 25.77 -0.04
N THR A 406 15.96 26.36 -1.22
CA THR A 406 15.10 25.99 -2.33
C THR A 406 15.85 25.04 -3.26
N TYR A 407 15.20 23.99 -3.75
CA TYR A 407 15.80 23.10 -4.74
C TYR A 407 15.08 23.17 -6.09
N ASP A 408 15.86 23.06 -7.16
CA ASP A 408 15.40 23.10 -8.56
C ASP A 408 15.98 21.89 -9.31
N GLY A 409 15.10 21.17 -10.01
CA GLY A 409 15.45 20.01 -10.82
C GLY A 409 15.06 18.66 -10.21
N ARG A 410 15.56 17.59 -10.84
CA ARG A 410 15.15 16.21 -10.57
C ARG A 410 16.37 15.34 -10.29
N GLY A 411 16.51 14.85 -9.07
CA GLY A 411 17.65 14.00 -8.74
C GLY A 411 17.67 13.44 -7.33
N THR A 412 18.63 12.53 -7.12
CA THR A 412 18.81 11.79 -5.87
C THR A 412 20.20 12.09 -5.30
N ILE A 413 20.27 12.48 -4.02
CA ILE A 413 21.50 12.58 -3.25
C ILE A 413 21.61 11.35 -2.37
N TYR A 414 22.69 10.60 -2.52
CA TYR A 414 22.97 9.39 -1.77
C TYR A 414 24.23 9.56 -0.90
N ALA A 415 24.08 9.59 0.42
CA ALA A 415 25.17 9.56 1.38
C ALA A 415 25.59 8.10 1.64
N SER A 416 26.69 7.67 1.01
CA SER A 416 27.09 6.26 0.99
C SER A 416 27.98 5.84 2.16
N GLY A 417 28.39 6.80 3.00
CA GLY A 417 29.43 6.60 4.01
C GLY A 417 30.79 6.27 3.40
N VAL A 418 31.72 5.87 4.25
CA VAL A 418 33.07 5.42 3.85
C VAL A 418 33.25 3.94 4.20
N ALA A 419 33.80 3.16 3.27
CA ALA A 419 34.07 1.75 3.50
C ALA A 419 35.14 1.55 4.60
N SER A 420 34.71 1.07 5.77
CA SER A 420 35.51 0.44 6.82
C SER A 420 36.82 1.14 7.22
N THR A 421 36.74 2.04 8.19
CA THR A 421 37.63 1.88 9.36
C THR A 421 36.74 1.42 10.50
N PRO A 422 36.98 0.25 11.11
CA PRO A 422 36.46 -0.03 12.43
C PRO A 422 36.83 1.17 13.28
N ASP A 423 35.83 1.79 13.87
CA ASP A 423 35.98 2.88 14.80
C ASP A 423 36.96 2.44 15.91
N MET A 424 38.24 2.80 15.76
CA MET A 424 39.30 2.40 16.69
C MET A 424 39.21 3.16 18.02
N ASN A 425 38.21 4.05 18.19
CA ASN A 425 38.07 4.92 19.35
C ASN A 425 36.71 4.82 20.06
N GLY A 426 35.73 4.07 19.54
CA GLY A 426 34.39 4.01 20.12
C GLY A 426 33.58 5.31 19.93
N ASP A 427 33.96 6.12 18.94
CA ASP A 427 33.18 7.26 18.44
C ASP A 427 32.35 6.81 17.23
N SER A 428 31.18 6.24 17.53
CA SER A 428 30.37 5.41 16.64
C SER A 428 29.65 6.13 15.50
N ASP A 429 30.09 7.33 15.11
CA ASP A 429 29.22 8.30 14.43
C ASP A 429 29.80 9.00 13.19
N SER A 430 31.09 8.86 12.87
CA SER A 430 31.67 9.93 12.03
C SER A 430 31.39 9.86 10.52
N LEU A 431 31.08 8.70 9.89
CA LEU A 431 30.92 8.58 8.42
C LEU A 431 30.13 7.35 7.92
N LYS A 432 29.01 6.99 8.55
CA LYS A 432 28.24 5.81 8.13
C LYS A 432 27.39 6.03 6.88
N GLY A 433 27.28 7.29 6.44
CA GLY A 433 26.41 7.69 5.33
C GLY A 433 25.14 8.35 5.83
N ASP A 434 25.27 9.16 6.88
CA ASP A 434 24.16 9.87 7.49
C ASP A 434 23.79 11.10 6.68
N LEU A 435 22.52 11.46 6.74
CA LEU A 435 21.99 12.65 6.11
C LEU A 435 21.18 13.48 7.11
N ASP A 436 21.66 14.68 7.41
CA ASP A 436 21.01 15.61 8.33
C ASP A 436 20.36 16.77 7.57
N VAL A 437 19.11 17.12 7.90
CA VAL A 437 18.40 18.28 7.34
C VAL A 437 17.99 19.23 8.46
N HIS A 438 18.65 20.37 8.56
CA HIS A 438 18.45 21.36 9.64
C HIS A 438 17.79 22.65 9.17
N SER A 439 17.19 22.66 7.98
CA SER A 439 16.64 23.86 7.34
C SER A 439 15.29 23.59 6.67
N ASN A 440 14.59 24.66 6.28
CA ASN A 440 13.50 24.48 5.32
C ASN A 440 14.11 23.98 4.01
N LEU A 441 13.55 22.91 3.45
CA LEU A 441 14.01 22.30 2.20
C LEU A 441 12.81 22.13 1.27
N VAL A 442 12.59 23.11 0.39
CA VAL A 442 11.35 23.22 -0.39
C VAL A 442 11.64 23.36 -1.89
N PRO A 443 10.77 22.85 -2.79
CA PRO A 443 10.97 22.99 -4.23
C PRO A 443 10.82 24.46 -4.66
N VAL A 444 11.54 24.86 -5.72
CA VAL A 444 11.34 26.15 -6.39
C VAL A 444 9.95 26.19 -7.04
N GLY A 445 9.61 25.17 -7.81
CA GLY A 445 8.31 24.91 -8.43
C GLY A 445 7.41 24.04 -7.55
N THR A 446 7.01 22.89 -8.09
CA THR A 446 6.02 21.97 -7.51
C THR A 446 6.62 20.59 -7.33
N PHE A 447 6.57 20.06 -6.11
CA PHE A 447 7.01 18.71 -5.78
C PHE A 447 5.84 17.73 -5.93
N PRO A 448 6.00 16.60 -6.64
CA PRO A 448 7.22 16.07 -7.26
C PRO A 448 7.26 16.24 -8.79
N THR A 449 6.32 16.98 -9.39
CA THR A 449 6.15 17.01 -10.85
C THR A 449 7.21 17.83 -11.59
N ASN A 450 7.55 19.01 -11.06
CA ASN A 450 8.54 19.90 -11.67
C ASN A 450 9.92 19.67 -11.02
N ASP A 451 9.94 19.69 -9.69
CA ASP A 451 11.14 19.51 -8.89
C ASP A 451 10.96 18.31 -7.98
N VAL A 452 11.90 17.38 -8.01
CA VAL A 452 11.87 16.17 -7.17
C VAL A 452 13.25 15.90 -6.62
N LEU A 453 13.31 15.77 -5.31
CA LEU A 453 14.53 15.52 -4.58
C LEU A 453 14.39 14.23 -3.78
N GLY A 454 15.25 13.27 -4.08
CA GLY A 454 15.48 12.08 -3.26
C GLY A 454 16.67 12.29 -2.35
N LEU A 455 16.51 11.99 -1.08
CA LEU A 455 17.59 11.97 -0.09
C LEU A 455 17.70 10.57 0.46
N VAL A 456 18.87 9.95 0.27
CA VAL A 456 19.14 8.57 0.64
C VAL A 456 20.33 8.58 1.59
N ALA A 457 20.10 8.17 2.83
CA ALA A 457 21.14 7.86 3.80
C ALA A 457 21.35 6.35 3.84
N LYS A 458 22.61 5.92 3.72
CA LYS A 458 22.96 4.50 3.87
C LYS A 458 22.77 4.02 5.31
N ASP A 459 22.79 4.93 6.26
CA ASP A 459 22.59 4.67 7.69
C ASP A 459 21.41 5.54 8.19
N ASP A 460 21.68 6.64 8.91
CA ASP A 460 20.64 7.45 9.53
C ASP A 460 20.21 8.67 8.71
N MET A 461 18.90 8.93 8.68
CA MET A 461 18.29 10.15 8.16
C MET A 461 17.77 11.01 9.32
N ASN A 462 18.34 12.18 9.54
CA ASN A 462 17.98 13.06 10.66
C ASN A 462 17.31 14.33 10.16
N LEU A 463 16.00 14.44 10.36
CA LEU A 463 15.20 15.59 9.96
C LEU A 463 14.94 16.46 11.18
N ALA A 464 15.62 17.62 11.21
CA ALA A 464 15.39 18.67 12.20
C ALA A 464 15.68 18.25 13.66
N THR A 465 16.74 17.48 13.89
CA THR A 465 17.14 17.00 15.23
C THR A 465 17.92 18.06 16.03
N GLY A 466 18.49 19.07 15.37
CA GLY A 466 19.34 20.10 15.97
C GLY A 466 18.59 21.13 16.84
N SER A 467 19.28 21.76 17.80
CA SER A 467 18.66 22.62 18.83
C SER A 467 17.85 23.80 18.25
N GLY A 468 16.53 23.72 18.36
CA GLY A 468 15.58 24.71 17.83
C GLY A 468 15.26 24.56 16.34
N ASP A 469 15.54 23.40 15.74
CA ASP A 469 15.04 22.99 14.42
C ASP A 469 13.59 22.52 14.53
N SER A 470 12.71 23.47 14.82
CA SER A 470 11.26 23.25 14.86
C SER A 470 10.59 24.17 13.85
N GLN A 471 9.38 23.82 13.42
CA GLN A 471 8.58 24.59 12.49
C GLN A 471 9.24 24.72 11.11
N LEU A 472 10.01 23.70 10.71
CA LEU A 472 10.60 23.60 9.38
C LEU A 472 9.61 22.98 8.39
N MET A 473 9.65 23.44 7.15
CA MET A 473 8.95 22.85 6.02
C MET A 473 9.93 22.09 5.13
N MET A 474 9.66 20.83 4.86
CA MET A 474 10.46 19.98 3.99
C MET A 474 9.57 19.28 2.96
N ALA A 475 10.04 19.13 1.72
CA ALA A 475 9.37 18.32 0.72
C ALA A 475 10.39 17.47 -0.05
N GLY A 476 10.24 16.15 -0.03
CA GLY A 476 11.22 15.23 -0.63
C GLY A 476 10.86 13.75 -0.43
N ALA A 477 11.61 12.88 -1.08
CA ALA A 477 11.60 11.44 -0.81
C ALA A 477 12.76 11.14 0.16
N PHE A 478 12.47 10.66 1.37
CA PHE A 478 13.46 10.48 2.43
C PHE A 478 13.65 9.00 2.74
N TYR A 479 14.83 8.47 2.43
CA TYR A 479 15.23 7.11 2.74
C TYR A 479 16.37 7.15 3.76
N GLY A 480 16.20 6.51 4.91
CA GLY A 480 17.29 6.19 5.84
C GLY A 480 17.25 4.70 6.10
N GLN A 481 18.31 3.98 5.72
CA GLN A 481 18.29 2.52 5.81
C GLN A 481 18.09 2.04 7.25
N ASP A 482 18.84 2.57 8.22
CA ASP A 482 18.73 2.11 9.63
C ASP A 482 17.61 2.85 10.37
N LYS A 483 17.66 4.19 10.37
CA LYS A 483 16.68 4.98 11.10
C LYS A 483 16.36 6.30 10.41
N VAL A 484 15.10 6.71 10.51
CA VAL A 484 14.64 8.06 10.18
C VAL A 484 14.15 8.76 11.45
N THR A 485 14.78 9.88 11.78
CA THR A 485 14.51 10.65 13.00
C THR A 485 13.83 11.98 12.65
N SER A 486 12.72 12.31 13.32
CA SER A 486 12.02 13.60 13.20
C SER A 486 11.31 13.99 14.51
N GLU A 487 12.10 14.38 15.52
CA GLU A 487 11.63 14.55 16.92
C GLU A 487 10.88 15.86 17.24
N LYS A 488 10.61 16.71 16.23
CA LYS A 488 10.16 18.10 16.42
C LYS A 488 8.93 18.42 15.56
N GLN A 489 8.23 19.49 15.95
CA GLN A 489 7.04 19.99 15.26
C GLN A 489 7.40 20.57 13.89
N ASN A 490 7.59 19.70 12.90
CA ASN A 490 7.91 20.08 11.52
C ASN A 490 6.78 19.63 10.59
N GLU A 491 6.77 20.22 9.41
CA GLU A 491 5.78 20.00 8.37
C GLU A 491 6.56 19.36 7.20
N ILE A 492 6.27 18.11 6.88
CA ILE A 492 7.09 17.33 5.95
C ILE A 492 6.19 16.68 4.91
N ALA A 493 6.42 16.97 3.63
CA ALA A 493 5.68 16.41 2.51
C ALA A 493 6.52 15.38 1.75
N GLY A 494 5.94 14.23 1.46
CA GLY A 494 6.57 13.13 0.74
C GLY A 494 6.46 11.83 1.53
N THR A 495 7.55 11.05 1.54
CA THR A 495 7.54 9.70 2.11
C THR A 495 8.80 9.46 2.91
N PHE A 496 8.64 8.81 4.05
CA PHE A 496 9.72 8.23 4.83
C PHE A 496 9.83 6.73 4.57
N VAL A 497 11.04 6.26 4.29
CA VAL A 497 11.37 4.85 4.11
C VAL A 497 12.56 4.52 4.99
N GLY A 498 12.46 3.45 5.79
CA GLY A 498 13.54 3.00 6.65
C GLY A 498 13.19 1.80 7.51
N GLU A 499 14.18 1.24 8.19
CA GLU A 499 13.98 0.14 9.14
C GLU A 499 13.23 0.61 10.39
N TYR A 500 13.56 1.78 10.93
CA TYR A 500 13.00 2.31 12.18
C TYR A 500 12.73 3.83 12.13
N PHE A 501 11.72 4.29 12.86
CA PHE A 501 11.33 5.70 12.94
C PHE A 501 11.34 6.20 14.39
N ASP A 502 12.11 7.26 14.65
CA ASP A 502 12.07 7.98 15.92
C ASP A 502 11.46 9.38 15.74
N MET A 503 10.20 9.50 16.11
CA MET A 503 9.42 10.74 16.04
C MET A 503 9.50 11.54 17.35
N GLY A 504 10.26 11.07 18.34
CA GLY A 504 10.50 11.75 19.61
C GLY A 504 9.24 12.07 20.40
N THR A 505 9.25 13.20 21.11
CA THR A 505 8.17 13.61 22.02
C THR A 505 7.27 14.70 21.46
N ASN A 506 7.72 15.42 20.44
CA ASN A 506 6.91 16.43 19.77
C ASN A 506 6.32 15.83 18.50
N VAL A 507 5.10 16.23 18.14
CA VAL A 507 4.36 15.62 17.03
C VAL A 507 4.79 16.27 15.69
N PRO A 508 5.68 15.66 14.86
CA PRO A 508 5.84 16.07 13.47
C PRO A 508 4.58 15.77 12.67
N ARG A 509 4.39 16.51 11.58
CA ARG A 509 3.33 16.26 10.60
C ARG A 509 3.93 15.80 9.29
N ILE A 510 3.50 14.62 8.84
CA ILE A 510 4.01 13.96 7.64
C ILE A 510 2.85 13.84 6.66
N TYR A 511 3.00 14.39 5.46
CA TYR A 511 1.98 14.42 4.42
C TYR A 511 2.45 13.59 3.22
N GLN A 512 1.81 12.45 2.98
CA GLN A 512 2.00 11.69 1.74
C GLN A 512 1.72 12.59 0.55
N VAL A 513 2.50 12.44 -0.51
CA VAL A 513 2.26 13.10 -1.81
C VAL A 513 1.99 12.01 -2.84
N PRO A 514 0.71 11.68 -3.14
CA PRO A 514 0.36 10.50 -3.95
C PRO A 514 1.05 10.44 -5.32
N SER A 515 1.28 11.59 -5.96
CA SER A 515 1.95 11.65 -7.26
C SER A 515 3.46 11.35 -7.21
N LEU A 516 4.07 11.17 -6.02
CA LEU A 516 5.50 10.92 -5.87
C LEU A 516 5.93 9.63 -6.57
N VAL A 517 5.17 8.55 -6.39
CA VAL A 517 5.47 7.23 -6.97
C VAL A 517 5.56 7.27 -8.50
N ASP A 518 4.82 8.16 -9.15
CA ASP A 518 4.84 8.33 -10.61
C ASP A 518 5.92 9.32 -11.10
N ASN A 519 6.59 10.01 -10.17
CA ASN A 519 7.53 11.11 -10.48
C ASN A 519 8.89 10.94 -9.77
N LEU A 520 9.23 9.74 -9.33
CA LEU A 520 10.46 9.47 -8.58
C LEU A 520 11.72 10.01 -9.30
N PRO A 521 12.69 10.54 -8.55
CA PRO A 521 13.97 10.93 -9.11
C PRO A 521 14.79 9.69 -9.53
N PRO A 522 15.69 9.82 -10.51
CA PRO A 522 16.49 8.70 -10.98
C PRO A 522 17.37 8.11 -9.86
N GLY A 523 17.46 6.78 -9.81
CA GLY A 523 18.31 6.04 -8.87
C GLY A 523 17.82 6.09 -7.43
N LEU A 524 16.57 6.49 -7.18
CA LEU A 524 15.99 6.39 -5.85
C LEU A 524 15.81 4.90 -5.48
N ILE A 525 16.12 4.54 -4.24
CA ILE A 525 16.05 3.15 -3.78
C ILE A 525 14.60 2.67 -3.77
N GLY A 526 14.33 1.51 -4.39
CA GLY A 526 12.99 0.95 -4.49
C GLY A 526 12.08 1.71 -5.45
N ASP A 527 12.60 2.22 -6.55
CA ASP A 527 11.81 2.95 -7.57
C ASP A 527 10.98 2.05 -8.49
N ASP A 528 11.22 0.73 -8.47
CA ASP A 528 10.45 -0.23 -9.26
C ASP A 528 9.01 -0.42 -8.70
N PRO A 529 7.97 -0.27 -9.53
CA PRO A 529 6.59 -0.40 -9.07
C PRO A 529 6.25 -1.84 -8.68
N ILE A 530 5.52 -2.01 -7.58
CA ILE A 530 5.06 -3.32 -7.09
C ILE A 530 3.54 -3.37 -7.27
N TRP A 531 3.08 -4.04 -8.33
CA TRP A 531 1.66 -4.16 -8.62
C TRP A 531 1.07 -5.44 -8.03
N VAL A 532 0.09 -5.28 -7.14
CA VAL A 532 -0.67 -6.39 -6.53
C VAL A 532 -2.13 -6.35 -6.95
N VAL A 533 -2.78 -7.51 -7.03
CA VAL A 533 -4.21 -7.61 -7.26
C VAL A 533 -4.94 -7.54 -5.92
N THR A 534 -5.75 -6.50 -5.73
CA THR A 534 -6.47 -6.25 -4.47
C THR A 534 -7.94 -6.64 -4.54
N GLY A 535 -8.51 -6.76 -5.74
CA GLY A 535 -9.91 -7.15 -5.88
C GLY A 535 -10.37 -7.33 -7.33
N PHE A 536 -11.68 -7.56 -7.45
CA PHE A 536 -12.38 -7.75 -8.71
C PHE A 536 -13.69 -6.98 -8.70
N ASP A 537 -13.99 -6.24 -9.77
CA ASP A 537 -15.29 -5.60 -9.98
C ASP A 537 -16.06 -6.38 -11.06
N GLU A 538 -17.07 -7.15 -10.65
CA GLU A 538 -17.88 -7.96 -11.57
C GLU A 538 -18.76 -7.06 -12.45
N ARG A 539 -18.41 -6.95 -13.72
CA ARG A 539 -19.15 -6.17 -14.73
C ARG A 539 -20.36 -6.92 -15.28
N SER A 540 -20.30 -8.24 -15.30
CA SER A 540 -21.38 -9.10 -15.81
C SER A 540 -21.29 -10.50 -15.22
N TRP A 541 -22.44 -11.07 -14.86
CA TRP A 541 -22.59 -12.45 -14.41
C TRP A 541 -23.71 -13.14 -15.20
N ARG A 542 -23.47 -14.34 -15.71
CA ARG A 542 -24.45 -15.10 -16.52
C ARG A 542 -24.38 -16.61 -16.23
N VAL A 543 -25.53 -17.27 -16.32
CA VAL A 543 -25.70 -18.73 -16.29
C VAL A 543 -26.46 -19.15 -17.55
N ASP A 544 -26.12 -20.32 -18.09
CA ASP A 544 -26.70 -20.91 -19.30
C ASP A 544 -27.98 -21.74 -19.05
#